data_AF-A0A0S8GJK4-F1
#
_entry.id   AF-A0A0S8GJK4-F1
#
_cell.length_a   1.000
_cell.length_b   1.000
_cell.length_c   1.000
_cell.angle_alpha   90.00
_cell.angle_beta   90.00
_cell.angle_gamma   90.00
#
_symmetry.space_group_name_H-M   'P 1'
#
loop_
_entity.id
_entity.type
_entity.pdbx_description
1 polymer ?
#
loop_
_entity_poly.entity_id
_entity_poly.type
_entity_poly.pdbx_seq_one_letter_code
_entity_poly.pdbx_strand_id
1 'polypeptide(L)'
;MEENSKDERRQAEDERRALNRRRFMGYFSAGCLGTALLPGALAAVAGGAEEITPEMIEAAANIAGLTFTEEEIERMVKGLNSLVGRYEGIRELEMGNSVPPAIIFNPVPAGMKLPSEGKPFKMSEVKVSRPKSERELAFLSVRELAELMRRGQISSTELTQLYLKRLKKYDPTLLCVVSFTEELALRQARQADEEMAAGKYRGPLHGIPWGAKDLLAVKGYKTTWGASPYKDQVIDVDSTVFTKLTEAGAVLVAKLALGALAMGDRWYRGRTRCPWDPEQGSSGSSAGPGSATAGGLVGFGIGTETQGSIISPSRRNGVTGLRPTFGRVSRYGAMALSWTMDKIGPMCRCAEDCAIVFNAIYGPDLKDKAVLEVPFNWDATADVSKL
;
A
#
# COMPACT_ATOMS: atom_id res chain seq x y z
N MET A 1 -24.97 73.86 -30.27
CA MET A 1 -25.69 72.57 -30.20
C MET A 1 -24.77 71.34 -30.25
N GLU A 2 -23.45 71.49 -30.45
CA GLU A 2 -22.52 70.35 -30.58
C GLU A 2 -21.70 70.06 -29.29
N GLU A 3 -21.69 70.98 -28.33
CA GLU A 3 -20.99 70.83 -27.04
C GLU A 3 -21.81 70.03 -26.00
N ASN A 4 -23.12 70.29 -25.87
CA ASN A 4 -23.99 69.53 -24.96
C ASN A 4 -24.12 68.04 -25.31
N SER A 5 -23.94 67.68 -26.59
CA SER A 5 -24.02 66.28 -27.06
C SER A 5 -22.77 65.46 -26.68
N LYS A 6 -21.62 66.12 -26.44
CA LYS A 6 -20.38 65.46 -26.03
C LYS A 6 -20.31 65.21 -24.53
N ASP A 7 -20.86 66.10 -23.71
CA ASP A 7 -20.93 65.91 -22.26
C ASP A 7 -21.96 64.85 -21.87
N GLU A 8 -23.14 64.82 -22.50
CA GLU A 8 -24.14 63.76 -22.26
C GLU A 8 -23.64 62.37 -22.69
N ARG A 9 -22.85 62.28 -23.77
CA ARG A 9 -22.22 61.02 -24.21
C ARG A 9 -21.07 60.58 -23.30
N ARG A 10 -20.28 61.52 -22.76
CA ARG A 10 -19.25 61.22 -21.76
C ARG A 10 -19.84 60.75 -20.43
N GLN A 11 -20.93 61.39 -19.98
CA GLN A 11 -21.63 61.00 -18.75
C GLN A 11 -22.29 59.62 -18.89
N ALA A 12 -22.85 59.32 -20.08
CA ALA A 12 -23.40 57.99 -20.39
C ALA A 12 -22.33 56.91 -20.62
N GLU A 13 -21.13 57.26 -21.10
CA GLU A 13 -19.99 56.34 -21.20
C GLU A 13 -19.34 56.06 -19.83
N ASP A 14 -19.24 57.04 -18.93
CA ASP A 14 -18.75 56.85 -17.57
C ASP A 14 -19.72 56.03 -16.71
N GLU A 15 -21.04 56.18 -16.88
CA GLU A 15 -22.04 55.28 -16.28
C GLU A 15 -22.01 53.85 -16.83
N ARG A 16 -21.53 53.66 -18.07
CA ARG A 16 -21.31 52.34 -18.69
C ARG A 16 -19.98 51.71 -18.30
N ARG A 17 -18.96 52.49 -17.92
CA ARG A 17 -17.61 52.01 -17.58
C ARG A 17 -17.35 51.82 -16.10
N ALA A 18 -18.16 52.38 -15.21
CA ALA A 18 -18.04 52.07 -13.79
C ALA A 18 -18.60 50.68 -13.51
N LEU A 19 -17.72 49.68 -13.45
CA LEU A 19 -17.96 48.41 -12.77
C LEU A 19 -18.19 48.72 -11.28
N ASN A 20 -19.37 49.25 -10.97
CA ASN A 20 -19.70 49.62 -9.61
C ASN A 20 -19.77 48.33 -8.79
N ARG A 21 -19.08 48.29 -7.63
CA ARG A 21 -18.97 47.10 -6.78
C ARG A 21 -20.32 46.41 -6.58
N ARG A 22 -21.41 47.18 -6.43
CA ARG A 22 -22.78 46.66 -6.34
C ARG A 22 -23.27 45.91 -7.58
N ARG A 23 -22.96 46.36 -8.79
CA ARG A 23 -23.33 45.69 -10.06
C ARG A 23 -22.46 44.45 -10.29
N PHE A 24 -21.17 44.53 -9.97
CA PHE A 24 -20.27 43.37 -10.01
C PHE A 24 -20.75 42.28 -9.04
N MET A 25 -21.00 42.63 -7.79
CA MET A 25 -21.52 41.69 -6.79
C MET A 25 -22.91 41.15 -7.18
N GLY A 26 -23.83 41.99 -7.67
CA GLY A 26 -25.16 41.54 -8.11
C GLY A 26 -25.11 40.51 -9.25
N TYR A 27 -24.16 40.65 -10.19
CA TYR A 27 -23.98 39.69 -11.29
C TYR A 27 -23.43 38.34 -10.81
N PHE A 28 -22.53 38.33 -9.82
CA PHE A 28 -21.91 37.11 -9.30
C PHE A 28 -22.78 36.39 -8.24
N SER A 29 -23.60 37.13 -7.50
CA SER A 29 -24.61 36.55 -6.60
C SER A 29 -25.69 35.78 -7.37
N ALA A 30 -26.11 36.29 -8.54
CA ALA A 30 -27.09 35.63 -9.41
C ALA A 30 -26.58 34.31 -10.04
N GLY A 31 -25.25 34.13 -10.12
CA GLY A 31 -24.61 32.91 -10.60
C GLY A 31 -24.22 31.90 -9.52
N CYS A 32 -24.72 32.04 -8.28
CA CYS A 32 -24.33 31.24 -7.11
C CYS A 32 -22.82 31.30 -6.78
N LEU A 33 -22.09 32.32 -7.22
CA LEU A 33 -20.69 32.56 -6.82
C LEU A 33 -20.60 33.32 -5.50
N GLY A 34 -21.65 34.05 -5.10
CA GLY A 34 -21.76 34.68 -3.78
C GLY A 34 -21.75 33.67 -2.61
N THR A 35 -22.34 32.48 -2.82
CA THR A 35 -22.31 31.37 -1.84
C THR A 35 -20.92 30.75 -1.66
N ALA A 36 -20.01 30.93 -2.62
CA ALA A 36 -18.61 30.50 -2.50
C ALA A 36 -17.71 31.58 -1.86
N LEU A 37 -18.09 32.86 -1.97
CA LEU A 37 -17.32 33.99 -1.44
C LEU A 37 -17.40 34.11 0.09
N LEU A 38 -18.58 33.91 0.69
CA LEU A 38 -18.73 34.05 2.13
C LEU A 38 -17.88 33.03 2.93
N PRO A 39 -17.86 31.72 2.61
CA PRO A 39 -16.99 30.77 3.31
C PRO A 39 -15.50 31.10 3.17
N GLY A 40 -15.07 31.53 1.97
CA GLY A 40 -13.67 31.92 1.73
C GLY A 40 -13.28 33.21 2.46
N ALA A 41 -14.16 34.22 2.47
CA ALA A 41 -13.96 35.46 3.22
C ALA A 41 -13.94 35.19 4.72
N LEU A 42 -14.85 34.33 5.22
CA LEU A 42 -14.88 33.95 6.62
C LEU A 42 -13.62 33.19 7.02
N ALA A 43 -13.13 32.25 6.20
CA ALA A 43 -11.86 31.57 6.47
C ALA A 43 -10.68 32.55 6.55
N ALA A 44 -10.66 33.57 5.70
CA ALA A 44 -9.64 34.61 5.72
C ALA A 44 -9.75 35.55 6.94
N VAL A 45 -10.97 35.94 7.32
CA VAL A 45 -11.23 36.80 8.49
C VAL A 45 -10.98 36.06 9.80
N ALA A 46 -11.42 34.81 9.90
CA ALA A 46 -11.26 33.99 11.09
C ALA A 46 -9.78 33.67 11.36
N GLY A 47 -8.96 33.51 10.32
CA GLY A 47 -7.49 33.58 10.46
C GLY A 47 -6.88 32.64 11.51
N GLY A 48 -7.49 31.48 11.78
CA GLY A 48 -7.03 30.55 12.82
C GLY A 48 -7.60 30.83 14.22
N ALA A 49 -8.64 31.65 14.35
CA ALA A 49 -9.39 31.84 15.58
C ALA A 49 -9.96 30.52 16.13
N GLU A 50 -9.97 30.40 17.45
CA GLU A 50 -10.54 29.26 18.17
C GLU A 50 -12.07 29.23 18.08
N GLU A 51 -12.70 30.42 18.03
CA GLU A 51 -14.15 30.56 17.88
C GLU A 51 -14.51 31.60 16.81
N ILE A 52 -15.63 31.36 16.14
CA ILE A 52 -16.26 32.31 15.22
C ILE A 52 -17.12 33.28 16.01
N THR A 53 -16.93 34.57 15.82
CA THR A 53 -17.71 35.63 16.46
C THR A 53 -18.68 36.31 15.49
N PRO A 54 -19.73 37.01 15.97
CA PRO A 54 -20.62 37.81 15.13
C PRO A 54 -19.87 38.79 14.22
N GLU A 55 -18.85 39.47 14.74
CA GLU A 55 -18.05 40.48 14.04
C GLU A 55 -17.29 39.87 12.86
N MET A 56 -16.83 38.62 13.00
CA MET A 56 -16.16 37.90 11.92
C MET A 56 -17.13 37.59 10.78
N ILE A 57 -18.37 37.21 11.12
CA ILE A 57 -19.42 36.94 10.12
C ILE A 57 -19.81 38.24 9.42
N GLU A 58 -19.96 39.34 10.14
CA GLU A 58 -20.26 40.66 9.57
C GLU A 58 -19.14 41.14 8.64
N ALA A 59 -17.88 41.01 9.06
CA ALA A 59 -16.74 41.36 8.22
C ALA A 59 -16.69 40.50 6.94
N ALA A 60 -16.93 39.19 7.07
CA ALA A 60 -17.00 38.29 5.93
C ALA A 60 -18.19 38.60 5.00
N ALA A 61 -19.36 38.91 5.56
CA ALA A 61 -20.55 39.31 4.82
C ALA A 61 -20.32 40.62 4.06
N ASN A 62 -19.67 41.60 4.68
CA ASN A 62 -19.28 42.85 4.04
C ASN A 62 -18.32 42.64 2.87
N ILE A 63 -17.38 41.70 2.98
CA ILE A 63 -16.50 41.31 1.86
C ILE A 63 -17.33 40.64 0.76
N ALA A 64 -18.22 39.72 1.13
CA ALA A 64 -19.09 38.98 0.22
C ALA A 64 -20.28 39.78 -0.32
N GLY A 65 -20.44 41.06 0.07
CA GLY A 65 -21.55 41.92 -0.37
C GLY A 65 -22.93 41.42 0.09
N LEU A 66 -22.98 40.73 1.23
CA LEU A 66 -24.18 40.18 1.85
C LEU A 66 -24.51 40.98 3.12
N THR A 67 -25.78 40.95 3.48
CA THR A 67 -26.29 41.52 4.73
C THR A 67 -27.15 40.47 5.41
N PHE A 68 -26.97 40.31 6.72
CA PHE A 68 -27.73 39.37 7.54
C PHE A 68 -28.37 40.13 8.70
N THR A 69 -29.50 39.65 9.17
CA THR A 69 -30.11 40.10 10.42
C THR A 69 -29.30 39.60 11.61
N GLU A 70 -29.46 40.24 12.78
CA GLU A 70 -28.81 39.80 14.02
C GLU A 70 -29.17 38.35 14.38
N GLU A 71 -30.44 37.95 14.19
CA GLU A 71 -30.89 36.57 14.42
C GLU A 71 -30.21 35.56 13.49
N GLU A 72 -29.97 35.94 12.23
CA GLU A 72 -29.26 35.09 11.26
C GLU A 72 -27.79 34.95 11.63
N ILE A 73 -27.15 36.05 12.06
CA ILE A 73 -25.76 36.05 12.54
C ILE A 73 -25.61 35.16 13.76
N GLU A 74 -26.49 35.28 14.75
CA GLU A 74 -26.47 34.46 15.96
C GLU A 74 -26.61 32.95 15.63
N ARG A 75 -27.55 32.60 14.74
CA ARG A 75 -27.70 31.23 14.26
C ARG A 75 -26.47 30.71 13.53
N MET A 76 -25.84 31.53 12.69
CA MET A 76 -24.61 31.15 11.99
C MET A 76 -23.44 30.95 12.94
N VAL A 77 -23.23 31.85 13.90
CA VAL A 77 -22.20 31.71 14.96
C VAL A 77 -22.37 30.39 15.69
N LYS A 78 -23.58 30.10 16.19
CA LYS A 78 -23.87 28.86 16.91
C LYS A 78 -23.61 27.62 16.06
N GLY A 79 -24.05 27.64 14.80
CA GLY A 79 -23.85 26.53 13.87
C GLY A 79 -22.38 26.27 13.56
N LEU A 80 -21.62 27.34 13.27
CA LEU A 80 -20.21 27.26 12.93
C LEU A 80 -19.35 26.81 14.11
N ASN A 81 -19.57 27.35 15.31
CA ASN A 81 -18.84 26.91 16.51
C ASN A 81 -19.19 25.47 16.90
N SER A 82 -20.45 25.03 16.72
CA SER A 82 -20.81 23.62 16.87
C SER A 82 -20.08 22.71 15.88
N LEU A 83 -19.85 23.17 14.65
CA LEU A 83 -19.05 22.44 13.66
C LEU A 83 -17.55 22.43 14.02
N VAL A 84 -16.99 23.55 14.49
CA VAL A 84 -15.60 23.63 14.96
C VAL A 84 -15.36 22.62 16.07
N GLY A 85 -16.17 22.65 17.15
CA GLY A 85 -16.03 21.72 18.26
C GLY A 85 -16.22 20.25 17.85
N ARG A 86 -17.08 19.97 16.86
CA ARG A 86 -17.18 18.62 16.28
C ARG A 86 -15.91 18.19 15.55
N TYR A 87 -15.28 19.08 14.77
CA TYR A 87 -14.04 18.77 14.07
C TYR A 87 -12.88 18.59 15.03
N GLU A 88 -12.81 19.38 16.10
CA GLU A 88 -11.86 19.20 17.19
C GLU A 88 -12.03 17.82 17.83
N GLY A 89 -13.26 17.47 18.21
CA GLY A 89 -13.56 16.13 18.73
C GLY A 89 -13.18 15.00 17.76
N ILE A 90 -13.37 15.18 16.44
CA ILE A 90 -12.91 14.21 15.43
C ILE A 90 -11.38 14.13 15.35
N ARG A 91 -10.66 15.24 15.52
CA ARG A 91 -9.19 15.29 15.49
C ARG A 91 -8.56 14.69 16.73
N GLU A 92 -9.25 14.74 17.86
CA GLU A 92 -8.84 14.08 19.11
C GLU A 92 -9.03 12.55 19.06
N LEU A 93 -9.85 12.03 18.15
CA LEU A 93 -10.02 10.59 17.98
C LEU A 93 -8.74 9.96 17.42
N GLU A 94 -8.04 9.21 18.26
CA GLU A 94 -6.94 8.35 17.85
C GLU A 94 -7.45 7.06 17.19
N MET A 95 -7.71 7.12 15.88
CA MET A 95 -8.00 5.93 15.08
C MET A 95 -6.81 5.53 14.22
N GLY A 96 -6.19 4.39 14.56
CA GLY A 96 -5.12 3.81 13.75
C GLY A 96 -5.63 3.26 12.42
N ASN A 97 -4.73 3.17 11.43
CA ASN A 97 -5.00 2.51 10.13
C ASN A 97 -5.44 1.03 10.29
N SER A 98 -5.15 0.40 11.42
CA SER A 98 -5.56 -0.96 11.76
C SER A 98 -7.05 -1.10 12.11
N VAL A 99 -7.78 0.01 12.32
CA VAL A 99 -9.21 -0.01 12.68
C VAL A 99 -10.05 -0.23 11.41
N PRO A 100 -10.72 -1.39 11.24
CA PRO A 100 -11.53 -1.66 10.06
C PRO A 100 -12.85 -0.87 10.09
N PRO A 101 -13.48 -0.61 8.93
CA PRO A 101 -14.83 -0.08 8.87
C PRO A 101 -15.85 -1.01 9.55
N ALA A 102 -16.96 -0.44 10.02
CA ALA A 102 -18.06 -1.21 10.60
C ALA A 102 -18.69 -2.20 9.60
N ILE A 103 -18.60 -1.91 8.30
CA ILE A 103 -19.10 -2.77 7.22
C ILE A 103 -17.94 -3.56 6.63
N ILE A 104 -18.13 -4.87 6.53
CA ILE A 104 -17.18 -5.79 5.92
C ILE A 104 -17.63 -6.09 4.50
N PHE A 105 -16.76 -5.85 3.52
CA PHE A 105 -17.03 -6.23 2.14
C PHE A 105 -16.89 -7.74 1.96
N ASN A 106 -17.93 -8.38 1.42
CA ASN A 106 -17.94 -9.79 1.06
C ASN A 106 -18.11 -9.92 -0.47
N PRO A 107 -17.13 -10.49 -1.19
CA PRO A 107 -17.20 -10.61 -2.64
C PRO A 107 -18.06 -11.77 -3.14
N VAL A 108 -18.62 -12.60 -2.25
CA VAL A 108 -19.40 -13.80 -2.60
C VAL A 108 -20.81 -13.40 -3.02
N PRO A 109 -21.22 -13.63 -4.27
CA PRO A 109 -22.59 -13.37 -4.71
C PRO A 109 -23.60 -14.18 -3.92
N ALA A 110 -24.80 -13.64 -3.74
CA ALA A 110 -25.90 -14.34 -3.09
C ALA A 110 -26.18 -15.68 -3.79
N GLY A 111 -26.26 -16.77 -3.01
CA GLY A 111 -26.51 -18.12 -3.51
C GLY A 111 -25.28 -18.84 -4.11
N MET A 112 -24.12 -18.19 -4.24
CA MET A 112 -22.90 -18.86 -4.69
C MET A 112 -22.42 -19.86 -3.63
N LYS A 113 -22.25 -21.12 -4.04
CA LYS A 113 -21.63 -22.16 -3.21
C LYS A 113 -20.12 -22.12 -3.41
N LEU A 114 -19.39 -21.90 -2.34
CA LEU A 114 -17.93 -21.97 -2.37
C LEU A 114 -17.47 -23.43 -2.35
N PRO A 115 -16.36 -23.77 -3.02
CA PRO A 115 -15.75 -25.08 -2.89
C PRO A 115 -15.41 -25.36 -1.42
N SER A 116 -15.71 -26.56 -0.95
CA SER A 116 -15.37 -27.02 0.41
C SER A 116 -14.39 -28.20 0.41
N GLU A 117 -14.20 -28.87 -0.73
CA GLU A 117 -13.30 -30.01 -0.85
C GLU A 117 -11.84 -29.54 -0.97
N GLY A 118 -11.03 -29.86 0.04
CA GLY A 118 -9.58 -29.69 0.02
C GLY A 118 -8.89 -30.92 -0.57
N LYS A 119 -7.99 -30.70 -1.51
CA LYS A 119 -7.12 -31.73 -2.11
C LYS A 119 -5.67 -31.50 -1.71
N PRO A 120 -4.83 -32.54 -1.64
CA PRO A 120 -3.41 -32.37 -1.35
C PRO A 120 -2.74 -31.44 -2.37
N PHE A 121 -1.86 -30.57 -1.88
CA PHE A 121 -1.01 -29.73 -2.73
C PHE A 121 0.04 -30.59 -3.42
N LYS A 122 -0.01 -30.68 -4.76
CA LYS A 122 0.90 -31.54 -5.55
C LYS A 122 1.85 -30.71 -6.39
N MET A 123 3.14 -30.74 -6.04
CA MET A 123 4.22 -30.08 -6.76
C MET A 123 4.72 -30.92 -7.95
N SER A 124 5.30 -30.26 -8.93
CA SER A 124 6.05 -30.89 -10.01
C SER A 124 7.37 -31.46 -9.49
N GLU A 125 7.87 -32.51 -10.15
CA GLU A 125 9.22 -32.98 -9.89
C GLU A 125 10.26 -31.99 -10.43
N VAL A 126 11.30 -31.75 -9.63
CA VAL A 126 12.38 -30.83 -9.98
C VAL A 126 13.70 -31.59 -10.04
N LYS A 127 14.35 -31.56 -11.20
CA LYS A 127 15.72 -32.07 -11.37
C LYS A 127 16.70 -30.92 -11.26
N VAL A 128 17.30 -30.77 -10.08
CA VAL A 128 18.29 -29.71 -9.81
C VAL A 128 19.52 -30.29 -9.12
N SER A 129 20.67 -29.70 -9.42
CA SER A 129 21.94 -29.92 -8.73
C SER A 129 22.49 -28.58 -8.25
N ARG A 130 23.29 -28.60 -7.18
CA ARG A 130 23.94 -27.39 -6.68
C ARG A 130 24.76 -26.73 -7.81
N PRO A 131 24.45 -25.48 -8.19
CA PRO A 131 25.21 -24.78 -9.22
C PRO A 131 26.61 -24.41 -8.72
N LYS A 132 27.53 -24.16 -9.65
CA LYS A 132 28.93 -23.82 -9.32
C LYS A 132 29.09 -22.38 -8.84
N SER A 133 28.18 -21.48 -9.21
CA SER A 133 28.27 -20.06 -8.89
C SER A 133 27.17 -19.60 -7.92
N GLU A 134 27.56 -18.73 -6.97
CA GLU A 134 26.62 -18.01 -6.08
C GLU A 134 25.56 -17.24 -6.88
N ARG A 135 25.92 -16.76 -8.08
CA ARG A 135 24.99 -16.05 -8.96
C ARG A 135 23.88 -16.98 -9.41
N GLU A 136 24.19 -18.13 -10.01
CA GLU A 136 23.19 -19.09 -10.46
C GLU A 136 22.30 -19.55 -9.30
N LEU A 137 22.89 -19.83 -8.13
CA LEU A 137 22.15 -20.22 -6.93
C LEU A 137 21.08 -19.17 -6.55
N ALA A 138 21.41 -17.89 -6.58
CA ALA A 138 20.48 -16.81 -6.22
C ALA A 138 19.28 -16.65 -7.19
N PHE A 139 19.41 -17.19 -8.41
CA PHE A 139 18.38 -17.11 -9.45
C PHE A 139 17.52 -18.38 -9.58
N LEU A 140 17.83 -19.45 -8.84
CA LEU A 140 16.97 -20.63 -8.78
C LEU A 140 15.55 -20.27 -8.27
N SER A 141 14.57 -21.04 -8.73
CA SER A 141 13.19 -20.98 -8.27
C SER A 141 13.06 -21.47 -6.81
N VAL A 142 11.97 -21.11 -6.14
CA VAL A 142 11.69 -21.56 -4.76
C VAL A 142 11.67 -23.08 -4.70
N ARG A 143 11.01 -23.75 -5.66
CA ARG A 143 10.98 -25.22 -5.73
C ARG A 143 12.37 -25.86 -5.91
N GLU A 144 13.27 -25.22 -6.66
CA GLU A 144 14.64 -25.71 -6.86
C GLU A 144 15.49 -25.51 -5.59
N LEU A 145 15.39 -24.34 -4.95
CA LEU A 145 16.06 -24.06 -3.68
C LEU A 145 15.59 -25.02 -2.58
N ALA A 146 14.27 -25.25 -2.50
CA ALA A 146 13.67 -26.18 -1.57
C ALA A 146 14.22 -27.60 -1.74
N GLU A 147 14.36 -28.08 -2.99
CA GLU A 147 14.87 -29.41 -3.28
C GLU A 147 16.37 -29.55 -2.95
N LEU A 148 17.17 -28.53 -3.24
CA LEU A 148 18.57 -28.50 -2.83
C LEU A 148 18.71 -28.55 -1.30
N MET A 149 17.85 -27.81 -0.58
CA MET A 149 17.87 -27.74 0.87
C MET A 149 17.40 -29.05 1.52
N ARG A 150 16.31 -29.64 1.02
CA ARG A 150 15.79 -30.94 1.45
C ARG A 150 16.82 -32.06 1.29
N ARG A 151 17.67 -31.98 0.26
CA ARG A 151 18.77 -32.92 -0.01
C ARG A 151 20.07 -32.60 0.73
N GLY A 152 20.10 -31.55 1.55
CA GLY A 152 21.30 -31.11 2.26
C GLY A 152 22.40 -30.57 1.35
N GLN A 153 22.08 -30.18 0.11
CA GLN A 153 23.06 -29.62 -0.82
C GLN A 153 23.38 -28.15 -0.55
N ILE A 154 22.48 -27.43 0.13
CA ILE A 154 22.67 -26.07 0.63
C ILE A 154 22.06 -25.97 2.03
N SER A 155 22.56 -25.07 2.88
CA SER A 155 21.91 -24.73 4.16
C SER A 155 21.11 -23.43 4.06
N SER A 156 20.16 -23.25 4.97
CA SER A 156 19.41 -21.99 5.10
C SER A 156 20.34 -20.84 5.47
N THR A 157 21.30 -21.06 6.39
CA THR A 157 22.27 -20.04 6.78
C THR A 157 23.13 -19.59 5.59
N GLU A 158 23.63 -20.55 4.78
CA GLU A 158 24.40 -20.26 3.57
C GLU A 158 23.58 -19.40 2.58
N LEU A 159 22.35 -19.83 2.29
CA LEU A 159 21.47 -19.14 1.34
C LEU A 159 21.07 -17.74 1.84
N THR A 160 20.84 -17.60 3.14
CA THR A 160 20.50 -16.33 3.79
C THR A 160 21.65 -15.33 3.71
N GLN A 161 22.87 -15.78 4.01
CA GLN A 161 24.08 -14.95 3.89
C GLN A 161 24.31 -14.50 2.44
N LEU A 162 24.09 -15.40 1.47
CA LEU A 162 24.16 -15.07 0.05
C LEU A 162 23.20 -13.93 -0.33
N TYR A 163 21.91 -14.05 0.03
CA TYR A 163 20.93 -13.02 -0.30
C TYR A 163 21.19 -11.69 0.43
N LEU A 164 21.56 -11.71 1.71
CA LEU A 164 21.93 -10.49 2.45
C LEU A 164 23.12 -9.77 1.80
N LYS A 165 24.18 -10.51 1.41
CA LYS A 165 25.34 -9.96 0.68
C LYS A 165 24.91 -9.31 -0.63
N ARG A 166 24.02 -9.96 -1.38
CA ARG A 166 23.49 -9.42 -2.65
C ARG A 166 22.62 -8.19 -2.43
N LEU A 167 21.70 -8.21 -1.47
CA LEU A 167 20.86 -7.05 -1.14
C LEU A 167 21.73 -5.84 -0.79
N LYS A 168 22.72 -5.99 0.10
CA LYS A 168 23.65 -4.92 0.47
C LYS A 168 24.46 -4.39 -0.72
N LYS A 169 24.86 -5.28 -1.63
CA LYS A 169 25.62 -4.92 -2.84
C LYS A 169 24.79 -4.11 -3.85
N TYR A 170 23.53 -4.51 -4.08
CA TYR A 170 22.73 -3.98 -5.20
C TYR A 170 21.70 -2.92 -4.78
N ASP A 171 21.32 -2.83 -3.50
CA ASP A 171 20.36 -1.84 -3.01
C ASP A 171 20.78 -0.37 -3.27
N PRO A 172 22.06 0.04 -3.16
CA PRO A 172 22.45 1.42 -3.50
C PRO A 172 22.09 1.82 -4.94
N THR A 173 22.09 0.86 -5.87
CA THR A 173 21.71 1.08 -7.27
C THR A 173 20.21 0.95 -7.48
N LEU A 174 19.55 -0.05 -6.87
CA LEU A 174 18.16 -0.40 -7.15
C LEU A 174 17.14 0.31 -6.25
N LEU A 175 17.55 0.79 -5.07
CA LEU A 175 16.72 1.44 -4.05
C LEU A 175 15.46 0.61 -3.74
N CYS A 176 15.68 -0.66 -3.39
CA CYS A 176 14.63 -1.67 -3.23
C CYS A 176 14.44 -2.17 -1.80
N VAL A 177 15.28 -1.75 -0.83
CA VAL A 177 15.26 -2.20 0.57
C VAL A 177 15.01 -1.02 1.51
N VAL A 178 14.00 -1.10 2.36
CA VAL A 178 13.77 -0.15 3.47
C VAL A 178 14.61 -0.52 4.69
N SER A 179 14.64 -1.79 5.06
CA SER A 179 15.38 -2.28 6.23
C SER A 179 15.87 -3.70 5.98
N PHE A 180 17.12 -3.96 6.33
CA PHE A 180 17.67 -5.31 6.38
C PHE A 180 17.27 -5.94 7.71
N THR A 181 16.83 -7.20 7.70
CA THR A 181 16.44 -7.93 8.91
C THR A 181 17.53 -8.92 9.32
N GLU A 182 18.81 -8.58 9.11
CA GLU A 182 19.96 -9.49 9.18
C GLU A 182 20.02 -10.33 10.46
N GLU A 183 19.83 -9.72 11.64
CA GLU A 183 19.84 -10.46 12.89
C GLU A 183 18.69 -11.48 12.98
N LEU A 184 17.46 -11.05 12.67
CA LEU A 184 16.30 -11.95 12.59
C LEU A 184 16.53 -13.05 11.55
N ALA A 185 17.01 -12.69 10.36
CA ALA A 185 17.24 -13.59 9.25
C ALA A 185 18.22 -14.71 9.63
N LEU A 186 19.36 -14.34 10.22
CA LEU A 186 20.37 -15.31 10.63
C LEU A 186 19.90 -16.19 11.79
N ARG A 187 19.05 -15.67 12.70
CA ARG A 187 18.40 -16.50 13.73
C ARG A 187 17.42 -17.51 13.13
N GLN A 188 16.51 -17.05 12.28
CA GLN A 188 15.53 -17.91 11.59
C GLN A 188 16.22 -18.97 10.73
N ALA A 189 17.30 -18.61 10.03
CA ALA A 189 18.06 -19.53 9.19
C ALA A 189 18.78 -20.62 10.01
N ARG A 190 19.43 -20.25 11.12
CA ARG A 190 20.04 -21.24 12.03
C ARG A 190 19.01 -22.18 12.61
N GLN A 191 17.86 -21.66 13.02
CA GLN A 191 16.76 -22.50 13.50
C GLN A 191 16.27 -23.48 12.43
N ALA A 192 16.12 -23.04 11.18
CA ALA A 192 15.75 -23.92 10.08
C ALA A 192 16.78 -25.03 9.85
N ASP A 193 18.07 -24.70 9.91
CA ASP A 193 19.16 -25.67 9.79
C ASP A 193 19.16 -26.70 10.94
N GLU A 194 18.99 -26.25 12.18
CA GLU A 194 18.88 -27.11 13.37
C GLU A 194 17.67 -28.07 13.28
N GLU A 195 16.53 -27.56 12.83
CA GLU A 195 15.32 -28.37 12.66
C GLU A 195 15.48 -29.41 11.54
N MET A 196 16.06 -29.02 10.41
CA MET A 196 16.37 -29.97 9.32
C MET A 196 17.37 -31.04 9.75
N ALA A 197 18.41 -30.67 10.50
CA ALA A 197 19.36 -31.62 11.08
C ALA A 197 18.68 -32.60 12.06
N ALA A 198 17.63 -32.15 12.76
CA ALA A 198 16.79 -32.99 13.63
C ALA A 198 15.69 -33.76 12.87
N GLY A 199 15.69 -33.76 11.53
CA GLY A 199 14.69 -34.45 10.71
C GLY A 199 13.33 -33.75 10.62
N LYS A 200 13.21 -32.52 11.10
CA LYS A 200 11.97 -31.73 11.09
C LYS A 200 11.92 -30.82 9.86
N TYR A 201 11.51 -31.35 8.72
CA TYR A 201 11.30 -30.55 7.51
C TYR A 201 9.85 -30.04 7.43
N ARG A 202 9.65 -28.72 7.46
CA ARG A 202 8.31 -28.08 7.43
C ARG A 202 7.70 -27.95 6.03
N GLY A 203 8.45 -28.29 4.97
CA GLY A 203 8.00 -28.18 3.59
C GLY A 203 8.79 -27.17 2.76
N PRO A 204 8.29 -26.80 1.57
CA PRO A 204 9.10 -26.14 0.54
C PRO A 204 9.62 -24.73 0.87
N LEU A 205 9.05 -24.06 1.88
CA LEU A 205 9.52 -22.75 2.32
C LEU A 205 10.50 -22.81 3.49
N HIS A 206 10.75 -24.01 4.05
CA HIS A 206 11.62 -24.15 5.20
C HIS A 206 13.04 -23.70 4.84
N GLY A 207 13.52 -22.66 5.51
CA GLY A 207 14.83 -22.06 5.32
C GLY A 207 14.97 -21.13 4.11
N ILE A 208 13.90 -20.86 3.36
CA ILE A 208 13.95 -20.04 2.14
C ILE A 208 13.92 -18.53 2.46
N PRO A 209 14.90 -17.74 2.00
CA PRO A 209 14.92 -16.29 2.21
C PRO A 209 13.90 -15.52 1.38
N TRP A 210 13.17 -14.59 2.02
CA TRP A 210 12.13 -13.79 1.39
C TRP A 210 12.15 -12.32 1.81
N GLY A 211 11.48 -11.47 1.02
CA GLY A 211 11.35 -10.04 1.31
C GLY A 211 9.90 -9.58 1.43
N ALA A 212 9.62 -8.77 2.45
CA ALA A 212 8.29 -8.26 2.75
C ALA A 212 8.13 -6.83 2.22
N LYS A 213 7.11 -6.51 1.41
CA LYS A 213 6.77 -5.10 1.13
C LYS A 213 6.61 -4.32 2.44
N ASP A 214 7.19 -3.13 2.52
CA ASP A 214 7.30 -2.30 3.73
C ASP A 214 5.97 -1.63 4.18
N LEU A 215 4.86 -2.27 3.84
CA LEU A 215 3.56 -2.00 4.46
C LEU A 215 3.08 -3.13 5.37
N LEU A 216 3.69 -4.31 5.28
CA LEU A 216 3.45 -5.41 6.19
C LEU A 216 4.17 -5.11 7.50
N ALA A 217 3.48 -5.08 8.62
CA ALA A 217 4.10 -4.90 9.92
C ALA A 217 4.91 -6.14 10.31
N VAL A 218 6.07 -5.88 10.91
CA VAL A 218 6.93 -6.88 11.56
C VAL A 218 7.46 -6.20 12.82
N LYS A 219 7.20 -6.80 13.98
CA LYS A 219 7.60 -6.27 15.27
C LYS A 219 9.11 -6.04 15.32
N GLY A 220 9.51 -4.87 15.84
CA GLY A 220 10.92 -4.48 15.96
C GLY A 220 11.56 -3.98 14.66
N TYR A 221 10.84 -3.94 13.53
CA TYR A 221 11.34 -3.41 12.28
C TYR A 221 10.47 -2.25 11.77
N LYS A 222 11.11 -1.34 11.02
CA LYS A 222 10.41 -0.23 10.38
C LYS A 222 9.30 -0.75 9.46
N THR A 223 8.18 -0.03 9.46
CA THR A 223 7.06 -0.20 8.53
C THR A 223 6.62 1.19 8.13
N THR A 224 7.25 1.73 7.08
CA THR A 224 7.26 3.17 6.79
C THR A 224 6.25 3.58 5.74
N TRP A 225 5.61 2.61 5.08
CA TRP A 225 4.71 2.85 3.97
C TRP A 225 5.34 3.66 2.82
N GLY A 226 6.67 3.73 2.75
CA GLY A 226 7.44 4.44 1.72
C GLY A 226 7.32 5.97 1.77
N ALA A 227 6.64 6.55 2.77
CA ALA A 227 6.35 7.98 2.83
C ALA A 227 7.18 8.69 3.90
N SER A 228 7.65 9.91 3.57
CA SER A 228 8.58 10.67 4.42
C SER A 228 8.09 10.91 5.86
N PRO A 229 6.80 11.21 6.13
CA PRO A 229 6.31 11.37 7.50
C PRO A 229 6.43 10.10 8.36
N TYR A 230 6.42 8.93 7.73
CA TYR A 230 6.42 7.63 8.41
C TYR A 230 7.79 6.92 8.30
N LYS A 231 8.86 7.59 7.85
CA LYS A 231 10.18 6.98 7.58
C LYS A 231 10.84 6.29 8.81
N ASP A 232 10.40 6.65 10.01
CA ASP A 232 10.88 6.10 11.29
C ASP A 232 9.77 5.31 12.02
N GLN A 233 8.61 5.12 11.40
CA GLN A 233 7.49 4.39 11.97
C GLN A 233 7.85 2.91 12.21
N VAL A 234 7.54 2.44 13.41
CA VAL A 234 7.56 1.03 13.81
C VAL A 234 6.16 0.67 14.29
N ILE A 235 5.60 -0.42 13.78
CA ILE A 235 4.29 -0.92 14.20
C ILE A 235 4.55 -2.18 15.02
N ASP A 236 4.13 -2.18 16.29
CA ASP A 236 4.44 -3.24 17.26
C ASP A 236 3.53 -4.48 17.10
N VAL A 237 3.31 -4.91 15.86
CA VAL A 237 2.46 -6.04 15.50
C VAL A 237 3.14 -6.84 14.39
N ASP A 238 3.04 -8.16 14.49
CA ASP A 238 3.36 -9.06 13.38
C ASP A 238 2.15 -9.23 12.47
N SER A 239 2.35 -8.94 11.18
CA SER A 239 1.33 -9.23 10.17
C SER A 239 1.07 -10.74 10.09
N THR A 240 -0.16 -11.11 9.72
CA THR A 240 -0.54 -12.52 9.57
C THR A 240 0.32 -13.22 8.51
N VAL A 241 0.68 -12.51 7.44
CA VAL A 241 1.55 -13.05 6.39
C VAL A 241 2.97 -13.32 6.92
N PHE A 242 3.54 -12.42 7.72
CA PHE A 242 4.83 -12.67 8.36
C PHE A 242 4.77 -13.87 9.32
N THR A 243 3.69 -13.97 10.10
CA THR A 243 3.47 -15.07 11.05
C THR A 243 3.40 -16.41 10.31
N LYS A 244 2.51 -16.56 9.32
CA LYS A 244 2.35 -17.79 8.54
C LYS A 244 3.62 -18.20 7.79
N LEU A 245 4.37 -17.24 7.23
CA LEU A 245 5.64 -17.54 6.57
C LEU A 245 6.72 -17.99 7.56
N THR A 246 6.77 -17.40 8.76
CA THR A 246 7.67 -17.83 9.84
C THR A 246 7.30 -19.24 10.33
N GLU A 247 6.00 -19.55 10.46
CA GLU A 247 5.51 -20.89 10.78
C GLU A 247 5.90 -21.93 9.72
N ALA A 248 5.86 -21.56 8.44
CA ALA A 248 6.36 -22.37 7.33
C ALA A 248 7.90 -22.51 7.30
N GLY A 249 8.62 -21.81 8.19
CA GLY A 249 10.07 -21.83 8.30
C GLY A 249 10.79 -20.90 7.32
N ALA A 250 10.10 -19.99 6.65
CA ALA A 250 10.71 -19.03 5.72
C ALA A 250 11.50 -17.94 6.49
N VAL A 251 12.57 -17.45 5.87
CA VAL A 251 13.52 -16.51 6.50
C VAL A 251 13.33 -15.10 5.96
N LEU A 252 12.87 -14.15 6.78
CA LEU A 252 12.73 -12.76 6.34
C LEU A 252 14.12 -12.10 6.29
N VAL A 253 14.57 -11.66 5.10
CA VAL A 253 15.88 -10.98 4.93
C VAL A 253 15.79 -9.47 4.77
N ALA A 254 14.64 -8.95 4.34
CA ALA A 254 14.46 -7.51 4.15
C ALA A 254 12.99 -7.07 4.18
N LYS A 255 12.79 -5.86 4.68
CA LYS A 255 11.66 -4.99 4.35
C LYS A 255 11.98 -4.32 3.01
N LEU A 256 11.16 -4.57 1.99
CA LEU A 256 11.36 -4.10 0.62
C LEU A 256 10.54 -2.84 0.35
N ALA A 257 11.12 -1.93 -0.41
CA ALA A 257 10.51 -0.66 -0.77
C ALA A 257 9.16 -0.82 -1.50
N LEU A 258 8.33 0.21 -1.38
CA LEU A 258 7.07 0.38 -2.11
C LEU A 258 6.96 1.83 -2.55
N GLY A 259 6.16 2.11 -3.58
CA GLY A 259 5.73 3.47 -3.83
C GLY A 259 4.97 4.03 -2.62
N ALA A 260 5.24 5.28 -2.26
CA ALA A 260 4.72 5.93 -1.07
C ALA A 260 3.20 5.76 -0.96
N LEU A 261 2.73 5.31 0.20
CA LEU A 261 1.32 5.00 0.48
C LEU A 261 0.69 4.08 -0.57
N ALA A 262 1.48 3.11 -1.03
CA ALA A 262 1.10 2.16 -2.06
C ALA A 262 0.74 2.81 -3.43
N MET A 263 1.40 3.92 -3.79
CA MET A 263 1.26 4.57 -5.11
C MET A 263 2.58 4.67 -5.88
N GLY A 264 2.60 4.18 -7.12
CA GLY A 264 3.76 4.30 -8.02
C GLY A 264 5.02 3.57 -7.51
N ASP A 265 6.21 4.04 -7.88
CA ASP A 265 7.50 3.40 -7.54
C ASP A 265 8.50 4.34 -6.84
N ARG A 266 8.01 5.50 -6.38
CA ARG A 266 8.81 6.50 -5.66
C ARG A 266 8.49 6.47 -4.18
N TRP A 267 9.54 6.54 -3.37
CA TRP A 267 9.50 6.57 -1.91
C TRP A 267 10.55 7.54 -1.38
N TYR A 268 10.62 7.72 -0.06
CA TYR A 268 11.47 8.77 0.53
C TYR A 268 12.98 8.66 0.23
N ARG A 269 13.48 7.50 -0.24
CA ARG A 269 14.87 7.33 -0.72
C ARG A 269 15.06 7.55 -2.23
N GLY A 270 14.00 7.72 -3.00
CA GLY A 270 14.05 7.90 -4.45
C GLY A 270 13.10 6.98 -5.21
N ARG A 271 13.44 6.65 -6.46
CA ARG A 271 12.66 5.73 -7.30
C ARG A 271 13.27 4.33 -7.24
N THR A 272 12.49 3.30 -6.92
CA THR A 272 12.96 1.91 -7.03
C THR A 272 13.15 1.55 -8.50
N ARG A 273 14.36 1.10 -8.85
CA ARG A 273 14.79 0.91 -10.24
C ARG A 273 14.68 -0.54 -10.70
N CYS A 274 14.38 -0.72 -11.97
CA CYS A 274 14.23 -2.02 -12.60
C CYS A 274 15.60 -2.69 -12.76
N PRO A 275 15.80 -3.95 -12.35
CA PRO A 275 17.09 -4.63 -12.53
C PRO A 275 17.48 -4.87 -14.00
N TRP A 276 16.51 -4.87 -14.92
CA TRP A 276 16.77 -5.00 -16.36
C TRP A 276 17.34 -3.74 -16.99
N ASP A 277 16.99 -2.58 -16.42
CA ASP A 277 17.52 -1.27 -16.81
C ASP A 277 17.40 -0.30 -15.62
N PRO A 278 18.52 -0.01 -14.90
CA PRO A 278 18.50 0.87 -13.75
C PRO A 278 18.12 2.33 -14.04
N GLU A 279 18.12 2.77 -15.30
CA GLU A 279 17.61 4.10 -15.70
C GLU A 279 16.07 4.15 -15.67
N GLN A 280 15.44 2.99 -15.59
CA GLN A 280 13.99 2.82 -15.61
C GLN A 280 13.42 2.48 -14.22
N GLY A 281 12.19 2.93 -13.98
CA GLY A 281 11.43 2.59 -12.76
C GLY A 281 10.90 1.16 -12.77
N SER A 282 10.67 0.60 -11.59
CA SER A 282 10.18 -0.78 -11.39
C SER A 282 8.67 -0.92 -11.54
N SER A 283 7.94 0.19 -11.81
CA SER A 283 6.49 0.24 -11.61
C SER A 283 6.11 -0.09 -10.16
N GLY A 284 4.83 -0.12 -9.83
CA GLY A 284 4.44 -0.36 -8.46
C GLY A 284 2.94 -0.52 -8.23
N SER A 285 2.51 -0.51 -6.97
CA SER A 285 3.31 -0.10 -5.80
C SER A 285 4.22 -1.13 -5.16
N SER A 286 4.15 -2.41 -5.51
CA SER A 286 5.11 -3.43 -5.03
C SER A 286 6.45 -3.38 -5.77
N ALA A 287 7.05 -2.18 -5.83
CA ALA A 287 8.26 -1.89 -6.60
C ALA A 287 9.48 -2.67 -6.07
N GLY A 288 9.73 -2.65 -4.76
CA GLY A 288 10.82 -3.38 -4.11
C GLY A 288 10.68 -4.89 -4.24
N PRO A 289 9.52 -5.51 -3.92
CA PRO A 289 9.28 -6.93 -4.19
C PRO A 289 9.57 -7.33 -5.63
N GLY A 290 9.06 -6.60 -6.63
CA GLY A 290 9.33 -6.89 -8.04
C GLY A 290 10.81 -6.80 -8.41
N SER A 291 11.46 -5.69 -8.03
CA SER A 291 12.88 -5.44 -8.32
C SER A 291 13.81 -6.43 -7.60
N ALA A 292 13.60 -6.69 -6.30
CA ALA A 292 14.42 -7.61 -5.52
C ALA A 292 14.30 -9.07 -5.99
N THR A 293 13.08 -9.53 -6.32
CA THR A 293 12.86 -10.87 -6.89
C THR A 293 13.54 -10.99 -8.25
N ALA A 294 13.35 -10.01 -9.15
CA ALA A 294 13.97 -10.01 -10.48
C ALA A 294 15.51 -9.93 -10.43
N GLY A 295 16.07 -9.18 -9.49
CA GLY A 295 17.52 -9.05 -9.30
C GLY A 295 18.19 -10.25 -8.63
N GLY A 296 17.45 -11.30 -8.29
CA GLY A 296 17.98 -12.42 -7.52
C GLY A 296 18.43 -12.01 -6.13
N LEU A 297 17.74 -11.06 -5.49
CA LEU A 297 18.11 -10.54 -4.16
C LEU A 297 17.31 -11.19 -3.02
N VAL A 298 16.22 -11.87 -3.36
CA VAL A 298 15.42 -12.72 -2.47
C VAL A 298 14.96 -13.96 -3.23
N GLY A 299 14.64 -15.06 -2.53
CA GLY A 299 14.00 -16.23 -3.13
C GLY A 299 12.63 -15.87 -3.70
N PHE A 300 11.80 -15.21 -2.88
CA PHE A 300 10.53 -14.62 -3.30
C PHE A 300 10.23 -13.32 -2.54
N GLY A 301 9.34 -12.51 -3.10
CA GLY A 301 8.81 -11.31 -2.46
C GLY A 301 7.33 -11.46 -2.14
N ILE A 302 6.86 -10.76 -1.11
CA ILE A 302 5.42 -10.52 -0.89
C ILE A 302 5.11 -9.08 -1.28
N GLY A 303 4.17 -8.93 -2.21
CA GLY A 303 3.60 -7.65 -2.64
C GLY A 303 2.15 -7.49 -2.19
N THR A 304 1.60 -6.29 -2.43
CA THR A 304 0.17 -6.03 -2.26
C THR A 304 -0.41 -5.30 -3.45
N GLU A 305 -1.70 -5.54 -3.67
CA GLU A 305 -2.45 -4.97 -4.76
C GLU A 305 -3.83 -4.48 -4.35
N THR A 306 -4.03 -3.17 -4.47
CA THR A 306 -5.34 -2.52 -4.54
C THR A 306 -5.86 -2.58 -5.98
N GLN A 307 -5.05 -2.06 -6.91
CA GLN A 307 -5.30 -2.07 -8.35
C GLN A 307 -3.95 -2.11 -9.10
N GLY A 308 -3.61 -3.24 -9.72
CA GLY A 308 -2.39 -3.45 -10.50
C GLY A 308 -1.07 -3.47 -9.72
N SER A 309 -1.06 -3.25 -8.40
CA SER A 309 0.18 -3.07 -7.62
C SER A 309 1.01 -4.33 -7.34
N ILE A 310 0.57 -5.52 -7.76
CA ILE A 310 1.39 -6.75 -7.90
C ILE A 310 1.64 -6.98 -9.40
N ILE A 311 0.59 -6.99 -10.22
CA ILE A 311 0.68 -7.39 -11.63
C ILE A 311 1.53 -6.42 -12.46
N SER A 312 1.38 -5.11 -12.26
CA SER A 312 2.13 -4.07 -12.98
C SER A 312 3.63 -4.13 -12.71
N PRO A 313 4.13 -4.16 -11.45
CA PRO A 313 5.55 -4.36 -11.19
C PRO A 313 6.02 -5.76 -11.60
N SER A 314 5.19 -6.80 -11.53
CA SER A 314 5.56 -8.12 -12.07
C SER A 314 5.86 -8.08 -13.56
N ARG A 315 4.97 -7.46 -14.35
CA ARG A 315 5.16 -7.26 -15.80
C ARG A 315 6.42 -6.43 -16.08
N ARG A 316 6.64 -5.36 -15.32
CA ARG A 316 7.78 -4.45 -15.53
C ARG A 316 9.13 -5.10 -15.24
N ASN A 317 9.22 -5.90 -14.18
CA ASN A 317 10.47 -6.51 -13.74
C ASN A 317 10.65 -7.94 -14.27
N GLY A 318 9.72 -8.47 -15.07
CA GLY A 318 9.84 -9.81 -15.64
C GLY A 318 9.75 -10.93 -14.60
N VAL A 319 8.88 -10.78 -13.59
CA VAL A 319 8.64 -11.80 -12.55
C VAL A 319 7.18 -12.28 -12.61
N THR A 320 6.92 -13.47 -12.08
CA THR A 320 5.56 -13.99 -11.95
C THR A 320 4.92 -13.42 -10.68
N GLY A 321 3.76 -12.78 -10.78
CA GLY A 321 3.02 -12.27 -9.62
C GLY A 321 1.62 -12.86 -9.56
N LEU A 322 1.20 -13.30 -8.38
CA LEU A 322 -0.16 -13.74 -8.14
C LEU A 322 -0.90 -12.67 -7.35
N ARG A 323 -1.91 -12.08 -7.97
CA ARG A 323 -2.93 -11.29 -7.29
C ARG A 323 -4.11 -12.21 -6.93
N PRO A 324 -4.25 -12.66 -5.67
CA PRO A 324 -5.28 -13.61 -5.32
C PRO A 324 -6.68 -13.00 -5.34
N THR A 325 -7.70 -13.86 -5.31
CA THR A 325 -9.08 -13.45 -5.05
C THR A 325 -9.15 -12.70 -3.72
N PHE A 326 -9.98 -11.65 -3.64
CA PHE A 326 -10.21 -10.91 -2.39
C PHE A 326 -10.70 -11.87 -1.30
N GLY A 327 -10.24 -11.66 -0.07
CA GLY A 327 -10.59 -12.52 1.06
C GLY A 327 -9.86 -13.86 1.09
N ARG A 328 -8.83 -14.10 0.27
CA ARG A 328 -8.03 -15.34 0.36
C ARG A 328 -6.83 -15.24 1.30
N VAL A 329 -6.28 -14.06 1.49
CA VAL A 329 -5.12 -13.80 2.36
C VAL A 329 -5.50 -12.67 3.31
N SER A 330 -5.26 -12.87 4.60
CA SER A 330 -5.50 -11.84 5.61
C SER A 330 -4.65 -10.59 5.36
N ARG A 331 -5.27 -9.43 5.57
CA ARG A 331 -4.61 -8.13 5.54
C ARG A 331 -4.24 -7.62 6.93
N TYR A 332 -4.45 -8.41 7.98
CA TYR A 332 -4.10 -8.00 9.33
C TYR A 332 -2.60 -7.68 9.44
N GLY A 333 -2.31 -6.51 10.03
CA GLY A 333 -0.97 -5.95 10.13
C GLY A 333 -0.40 -5.40 8.82
N ALA A 334 -1.19 -5.32 7.75
CA ALA A 334 -0.83 -4.60 6.53
C ALA A 334 -1.44 -3.18 6.56
N MET A 335 -0.77 -2.20 5.96
CA MET A 335 -1.42 -0.90 5.69
C MET A 335 -2.65 -1.12 4.80
N ALA A 336 -3.81 -0.68 5.27
CA ALA A 336 -5.01 -0.61 4.44
C ALA A 336 -4.95 0.66 3.58
N LEU A 337 -4.98 0.50 2.26
CA LEU A 337 -5.25 1.58 1.29
C LEU A 337 -6.74 1.59 0.90
N SER A 338 -7.31 0.41 0.67
CA SER A 338 -8.72 0.22 0.39
C SER A 338 -9.22 -1.11 0.96
N TRP A 339 -10.10 -1.00 1.96
CA TRP A 339 -10.69 -2.14 2.66
C TRP A 339 -11.54 -3.07 1.77
N THR A 340 -11.90 -2.66 0.56
CA THR A 340 -12.70 -3.45 -0.38
C THR A 340 -11.89 -3.99 -1.56
N MET A 341 -10.64 -3.55 -1.72
CA MET A 341 -9.83 -3.87 -2.90
C MET A 341 -8.49 -4.50 -2.57
N ASP A 342 -7.91 -4.24 -1.40
CA ASP A 342 -6.56 -4.69 -1.07
C ASP A 342 -6.45 -6.21 -1.03
N LYS A 343 -5.40 -6.72 -1.67
CA LYS A 343 -5.01 -8.14 -1.74
C LYS A 343 -3.53 -8.26 -1.47
N ILE A 344 -3.10 -9.31 -0.80
CA ILE A 344 -1.69 -9.60 -0.54
C ILE A 344 -1.31 -10.86 -1.30
N GLY A 345 -0.19 -10.84 -2.00
CA GLY A 345 0.17 -11.95 -2.88
C GLY A 345 1.66 -12.07 -3.17
N PRO A 346 2.10 -13.26 -3.60
CA PRO A 346 3.50 -13.54 -3.87
C PRO A 346 3.97 -13.00 -5.23
N MET A 347 5.26 -12.67 -5.28
CA MET A 347 6.02 -12.35 -6.49
C MET A 347 7.24 -13.28 -6.53
N CYS A 348 7.26 -14.18 -7.51
CA CYS A 348 8.24 -15.26 -7.66
C CYS A 348 8.76 -15.36 -9.10
N ARG A 349 9.57 -16.39 -9.41
CA ARG A 349 10.13 -16.57 -10.77
C ARG A 349 9.26 -17.42 -11.68
N CYS A 350 8.39 -18.25 -11.10
CA CYS A 350 7.44 -19.06 -11.85
C CYS A 350 6.07 -19.13 -11.14
N ALA A 351 5.08 -19.67 -11.85
CA ALA A 351 3.70 -19.82 -11.35
C ALA A 351 3.61 -20.80 -10.16
N GLU A 352 4.35 -21.91 -10.23
CA GLU A 352 4.34 -22.90 -9.15
C GLU A 352 4.95 -22.36 -7.85
N ASP A 353 6.01 -21.54 -7.92
CA ASP A 353 6.54 -20.85 -6.74
C ASP A 353 5.48 -19.93 -6.11
N CYS A 354 4.69 -19.23 -6.93
CA CYS A 354 3.58 -18.43 -6.43
C CYS A 354 2.51 -19.30 -5.75
N ALA A 355 2.23 -20.49 -6.29
CA ALA A 355 1.31 -21.45 -5.67
C ALA A 355 1.85 -21.95 -4.31
N ILE A 356 3.14 -22.28 -4.21
CA ILE A 356 3.79 -22.70 -2.96
C ILE A 356 3.65 -21.61 -1.90
N VAL A 357 4.02 -20.36 -2.23
CA VAL A 357 3.95 -19.25 -1.28
C VAL A 357 2.50 -18.92 -0.92
N PHE A 358 1.58 -18.92 -1.89
CA PHE A 358 0.17 -18.69 -1.64
C PHE A 358 -0.42 -19.77 -0.71
N ASN A 359 -0.05 -21.03 -0.90
CA ASN A 359 -0.46 -22.15 -0.06
C ASN A 359 -0.07 -21.95 1.42
N ALA A 360 1.07 -21.29 1.69
CA ALA A 360 1.50 -20.99 3.05
C ALA A 360 0.73 -19.82 3.69
N ILE A 361 0.28 -18.83 2.91
CA ILE A 361 -0.25 -17.57 3.46
C ILE A 361 -1.78 -17.46 3.42
N TYR A 362 -2.47 -18.31 2.66
CA TYR A 362 -3.93 -18.21 2.54
C TYR A 362 -4.67 -18.66 3.80
N GLY A 363 -5.94 -18.30 3.83
CA GLY A 363 -6.92 -18.77 4.81
C GLY A 363 -7.06 -17.85 6.03
N PRO A 364 -8.11 -18.11 6.85
CA PRO A 364 -8.47 -17.27 7.98
C PRO A 364 -7.37 -17.13 9.03
N ASP A 365 -7.45 -16.05 9.81
CA ASP A 365 -6.57 -15.77 10.94
C ASP A 365 -7.33 -15.24 12.18
N LEU A 366 -8.67 -15.20 12.10
CA LEU A 366 -9.58 -14.63 13.10
C LEU A 366 -9.42 -13.12 13.36
N LYS A 367 -8.57 -12.41 12.61
CA LYS A 367 -8.27 -10.99 12.78
C LYS A 367 -8.78 -10.15 11.61
N ASP A 368 -8.73 -10.67 10.38
CA ASP A 368 -9.37 -10.06 9.21
C ASP A 368 -10.66 -10.80 8.87
N LYS A 369 -11.79 -10.22 9.27
CA LYS A 369 -13.12 -10.80 9.06
C LYS A 369 -13.55 -10.89 7.59
N ALA A 370 -12.81 -10.26 6.66
CA ALA A 370 -13.08 -10.38 5.24
C ALA A 370 -12.47 -11.65 4.61
N VAL A 371 -11.67 -12.40 5.38
CA VAL A 371 -11.04 -13.63 4.89
C VAL A 371 -12.02 -14.79 4.93
N LEU A 372 -12.11 -15.50 3.80
CA LEU A 372 -12.98 -16.64 3.60
C LEU A 372 -12.19 -17.93 3.74
N GLU A 373 -12.81 -18.92 4.38
CA GLU A 373 -12.30 -20.27 4.42
C GLU A 373 -12.64 -21.00 3.12
N VAL A 374 -11.71 -20.99 2.17
CA VAL A 374 -11.85 -21.69 0.88
C VAL A 374 -10.56 -22.45 0.62
N PRO A 375 -10.61 -23.76 0.30
CA PRO A 375 -9.42 -24.55 0.03
C PRO A 375 -8.65 -24.04 -1.19
N PHE A 376 -7.36 -24.34 -1.25
CA PHE A 376 -6.52 -24.11 -2.42
C PHE A 376 -6.03 -25.45 -2.96
N ASN A 377 -6.54 -25.84 -4.13
CA ASN A 377 -6.23 -27.13 -4.76
C ASN A 377 -5.28 -26.88 -5.93
N TRP A 378 -4.00 -27.20 -5.75
CA TRP A 378 -2.97 -27.10 -6.78
C TRP A 378 -2.45 -28.49 -7.15
N ASP A 379 -2.47 -28.79 -8.45
CA ASP A 379 -1.84 -29.98 -9.02
C ASP A 379 -1.02 -29.57 -10.24
N ALA A 380 0.31 -29.59 -10.09
CA ALA A 380 1.24 -29.23 -11.15
C ALA A 380 1.22 -30.19 -12.35
N THR A 381 0.59 -31.36 -12.21
CA THR A 381 0.40 -32.35 -13.27
C THR A 381 -0.98 -32.24 -13.94
N ALA A 382 -1.83 -31.33 -13.49
CA ALA A 382 -3.13 -31.12 -14.08
C ALA A 382 -3.02 -30.66 -15.55
N ASP A 383 -3.87 -31.23 -16.38
CA ASP A 383 -3.99 -30.84 -17.78
C ASP A 383 -4.69 -29.48 -17.87
N VAL A 384 -3.89 -28.43 -18.05
CA VAL A 384 -4.39 -27.04 -18.12
C VAL A 384 -5.30 -26.79 -19.32
N SER A 385 -5.30 -27.67 -20.34
CA SER A 385 -6.24 -27.56 -21.46
C SER A 385 -7.69 -27.92 -21.08
N LYS A 386 -7.90 -28.50 -19.89
CA LYS A 386 -9.20 -28.90 -19.36
C LYS A 386 -9.76 -27.92 -18.32
N LEU A 387 -9.10 -26.78 -18.11
CA LEU A 387 -9.48 -25.76 -17.13
C LEU A 387 -10.51 -24.76 -17.67
#